data_AF-A0A2C6BD45-F1
#
_entry.id   AF-A0A2C6BD45-F1
#
_cell.length_a   1.000
_cell.length_b   1.000
_cell.length_c   1.000
_cell.angle_alpha   90.00
_cell.angle_beta   90.00
_cell.angle_gamma   90.00
#
_symmetry.space_group_name_H-M   'P 1'
#
loop_
_entity.id
_entity.type
_entity.pdbx_description
1 polymer ?
#
loop_
_entity_poly.entity_id
_entity_poly.type
_entity_poly.pdbx_seq_one_letter_code
_entity_poly.pdbx_strand_id
1 'polypeptide(L)' 'MSKFIKISLPQIVGKGYKSFWNFRGRYKVVKGSRASKKSKTTALWIIYNMMKYKNANTLVVRKVFRTLKDSCYSDLRW' A
#
# COMPACT_ATOMS: atom_id res chain seq x y z
N MET A 1 -22.87 -14.00 -10.53
CA MET A 1 -22.28 -12.74 -11.03
C MET A 1 -21.57 -12.06 -9.86
N SER A 2 -20.24 -11.95 -9.87
CA SER A 2 -19.51 -11.31 -8.76
C SER A 2 -19.84 -9.81 -8.70
N LYS A 3 -20.32 -9.34 -7.55
CA LYS A 3 -20.67 -7.93 -7.33
C LYS A 3 -19.39 -7.10 -7.26
N PHE A 4 -19.10 -6.30 -8.28
CA PHE A 4 -17.97 -5.37 -8.25
C PHE A 4 -18.32 -4.12 -7.45
N ILE A 5 -17.48 -3.75 -6.50
CA ILE A 5 -17.61 -2.51 -5.73
C ILE A 5 -16.77 -1.44 -6.41
N LYS A 6 -17.41 -0.33 -6.81
CA LYS A 6 -16.69 0.84 -7.33
C LYS A 6 -16.04 1.58 -6.17
N ILE A 7 -14.73 1.76 -6.25
CA ILE A 7 -13.94 2.37 -5.18
C ILE A 7 -13.13 3.55 -5.74
N SER A 8 -13.10 4.66 -4.98
CA SER A 8 -12.22 5.80 -5.26
C SER A 8 -10.97 5.73 -4.39
N LEU A 9 -9.82 5.39 -5.00
CA LEU A 9 -8.54 5.31 -4.30
C LEU A 9 -8.14 6.63 -3.60
N PRO A 10 -8.28 7.82 -4.22
CA PRO A 10 -7.97 9.08 -3.55
C PRO A 10 -8.81 9.33 -2.30
N GLN A 11 -10.08 8.93 -2.30
CA GLN A 11 -10.96 9.07 -1.13
C GLN A 11 -10.52 8.15 0.03
N ILE A 12 -10.13 6.91 -0.27
CA ILE A 12 -9.64 5.97 0.76
C ILE A 12 -8.31 6.43 1.37
N VAL A 13 -7.36 6.81 0.51
CA VAL A 13 -6.03 7.26 0.93
C VAL A 13 -6.15 8.58 1.73
N GLY A 14 -6.99 9.49 1.26
CA GLY A 14 -7.18 10.80 1.86
C GLY A 14 -6.06 11.80 1.52
N LYS A 15 -5.87 12.78 2.41
CA LYS A 15 -4.92 13.89 2.22
C LYS A 15 -3.51 13.52 2.74
N GLY A 16 -2.50 14.30 2.33
CA GLY A 16 -1.13 14.19 2.84
C GLY A 16 -0.21 13.19 2.12
N TYR A 17 -0.75 12.35 1.24
CA TYR A 17 0.03 11.34 0.51
C TYR A 17 0.23 11.63 -0.99
N LYS A 18 -0.11 12.83 -1.48
CA LYS A 18 0.02 13.16 -2.91
C LYS A 18 1.46 13.05 -3.40
N SER A 19 2.43 13.57 -2.65
CA SER A 19 3.86 13.46 -3.00
C SER A 19 4.31 12.01 -2.99
N PHE A 20 3.96 11.26 -1.94
CA PHE A 20 4.23 9.81 -1.83
C PHE A 20 3.70 9.02 -3.03
N TRP A 21 2.46 9.28 -3.45
CA TRP A 21 1.80 8.53 -4.51
C TRP A 21 2.44 8.77 -5.87
N ASN A 22 2.83 10.03 -6.14
CA ASN A 22 3.38 10.45 -7.43
C ASN A 22 4.91 10.35 -7.52
N PHE A 23 5.60 10.01 -6.43
CA PHE A 23 7.05 9.88 -6.40
C PHE A 23 7.55 8.74 -7.31
N ARG A 24 8.56 9.05 -8.16
CA ARG A 24 9.16 8.13 -9.16
C ARG A 24 10.65 7.83 -8.94
N GLY A 25 11.26 8.33 -7.88
CA GLY A 25 12.66 8.04 -7.57
C GLY A 25 12.88 6.58 -7.15
N ARG A 26 14.14 6.12 -7.17
CA ARG A 26 14.52 4.74 -6.85
C ARG A 26 14.14 4.32 -5.42
N TYR A 27 14.39 5.19 -4.44
CA TYR A 27 14.14 4.91 -3.04
C TYR A 27 13.04 5.82 -2.49
N LYS A 28 12.00 5.22 -1.92
CA LYS A 28 10.87 5.92 -1.31
C LYS A 28 10.86 5.64 0.18
N VAL A 29 11.01 6.68 1.00
CA VAL A 29 11.02 6.58 2.46
C VAL A 29 9.84 7.33 3.04
N VAL A 30 9.13 6.71 3.98
CA VAL A 30 7.99 7.31 4.69
C VAL A 30 8.15 7.09 6.18
N LYS A 31 8.09 8.20 6.93
CA LYS A 31 8.13 8.24 8.41
C LYS A 31 6.97 9.09 8.92
N GLY A 32 6.58 8.89 10.18
CA GLY A 32 5.52 9.69 10.81
C GLY A 32 4.91 9.02 12.04
N SER A 33 3.95 9.70 12.66
CA SER A 33 3.29 9.32 13.92
C SER A 33 2.49 8.02 13.88
N ARG A 34 1.91 7.55 15.00
CA ARG A 34 0.93 6.45 14.95
C ARG A 34 -0.32 6.90 14.17
N ALA A 35 -1.05 5.95 13.59
CA ALA A 35 -2.33 6.18 12.90
C ALA A 35 -2.31 7.13 11.68
N SER A 36 -1.15 7.59 11.19
CA SER A 36 -1.09 8.45 9.99
C SER A 36 -1.33 7.73 8.66
N LYS A 37 -1.84 6.49 8.64
CA LYS A 37 -2.14 5.68 7.42
C LYS A 37 -0.96 5.24 6.52
N LYS A 38 0.29 5.40 6.97
CA LYS A 38 1.51 5.05 6.19
C LYS A 38 1.48 3.64 5.57
N SER A 39 1.20 2.61 6.38
CA SER A 39 1.20 1.22 5.94
C SER A 39 0.07 0.95 4.93
N LYS A 40 -1.15 1.38 5.24
CA LYS A 40 -2.33 1.20 4.38
C LYS A 40 -2.18 1.89 3.03
N THR A 41 -1.67 3.13 3.01
CA THR A 41 -1.38 3.85 1.76
C THR A 41 -0.31 3.14 0.95
N THR A 42 0.73 2.60 1.60
CA THR A 42 1.79 1.85 0.92
C THR A 42 1.26 0.54 0.32
N ALA A 43 0.40 -0.19 1.05
CA ALA A 43 -0.21 -1.42 0.57
C ALA A 43 -1.07 -1.17 -0.68
N LEU A 44 -1.94 -0.16 -0.65
CA LEU A 44 -2.74 0.23 -1.83
C LEU A 44 -1.87 0.65 -3.01
N TRP A 45 -0.77 1.37 -2.76
CA TRP A 45 0.17 1.76 -3.81
C TRP A 45 0.84 0.53 -4.45
N ILE A 46 1.25 -0.46 -3.64
CA ILE A 46 1.81 -1.73 -4.12
C ILE A 46 0.79 -2.47 -4.98
N ILE A 47 -0.43 -2.69 -4.46
CA ILE A 47 -1.50 -3.41 -5.19
C ILE A 47 -1.77 -2.73 -6.54
N TYR A 48 -1.96 -1.41 -6.54
CA TYR A 48 -2.18 -0.64 -7.76
C TYR A 48 -1.06 -0.82 -8.79
N ASN A 49 0.20 -0.78 -8.36
CA ASN A 49 1.34 -0.91 -9.29
C ASN A 49 1.56 -2.36 -9.74
N MET A 50 1.31 -3.35 -8.89
CA MET A 50 1.33 -4.78 -9.27
C MET A 50 0.26 -5.07 -10.34
N MET A 51 -0.93 -4.47 -10.22
CA MET A 51 -1.97 -4.57 -11.24
C MET A 51 -1.58 -3.84 -12.53
N LYS A 52 -0.93 -2.67 -12.42
CA LYS A 52 -0.47 -1.89 -13.57
C LYS A 52 0.66 -2.60 -14.34
N TYR A 53 1.58 -3.25 -13.63
CA TYR A 53 2.76 -3.90 -14.19
C TYR A 53 2.69 -5.41 -13.94
N LYS A 54 2.11 -6.16 -14.88
CA LYS A 54 1.78 -7.59 -14.71
C LYS A 54 2.95 -8.51 -14.30
N ASN A 55 4.19 -8.14 -14.65
CA ASN A 55 5.39 -8.92 -14.34
C ASN A 55 6.10 -8.44 -13.05
N ALA A 56 5.55 -7.44 -12.37
CA ALA A 56 6.12 -6.98 -11.11
C ALA A 56 5.90 -8.03 -10.02
N ASN A 57 6.89 -8.18 -9.15
CA ASN A 57 6.81 -8.96 -7.93
C ASN A 57 7.15 -8.06 -6.74
N THR A 58 6.52 -8.30 -5.59
CA THR A 58 6.79 -7.52 -4.37
C THR A 58 7.31 -8.43 -3.27
N LEU A 59 8.47 -8.06 -2.70
CA LEU A 59 9.00 -8.64 -1.48
C LEU A 59 8.72 -7.70 -0.29
N VAL A 60 8.16 -8.24 0.79
CA VAL A 60 7.94 -7.49 2.04
C VAL A 60 8.72 -8.16 3.16
N VAL A 61 9.55 -7.38 3.85
CA VAL A 61 10.41 -7.87 4.92
C VAL A 61 10.08 -7.17 6.23
N ARG A 62 10.00 -7.95 7.31
CA ARG A 62 9.95 -7.46 8.70
C ARG A 62 10.73 -8.40 9.61
N LYS A 63 11.20 -7.86 10.74
CA LYS A 63 11.94 -8.62 11.77
C LYS A 63 11.14 -9.77 12.39
N VAL A 64 9.82 -9.60 12.58
CA VAL A 64 8.99 -10.55 13.34
C VAL A 64 7.82 -11.05 12.50
N PHE A 65 7.73 -12.38 12.34
CA PHE A 65 6.71 -13.08 11.54
C PHE A 65 5.28 -12.62 11.87
N ARG A 66 4.90 -12.62 13.15
CA ARG A 66 3.56 -12.23 13.60
C ARG A 66 3.16 -10.84 13.09
N THR A 67 4.07 -9.87 13.21
CA THR A 67 3.80 -8.50 12.73
C THR A 67 3.75 -8.38 11.21
N LEU A 68 4.44 -9.27 10.49
CA LEU A 68 4.33 -9.36 9.04
C LEU A 68 2.96 -9.93 8.65
N LYS A 69 2.56 -11.03 9.27
CA LYS A 69 1.27 -11.70 9.03
C LYS A 69 0.08 -10.79 9.39
N ASP A 70 0.07 -10.25 10.59
CA ASP A 70 -1.11 -9.57 11.15
C ASP A 70 -1.24 -8.11 10.67
N SER A 71 -0.19 -7.53 10.07
CA SER A 71 -0.20 -6.16 9.55
C SER A 71 0.09 -6.07 8.05
N CYS A 72 1.28 -6.46 7.60
CA CYS A 72 1.64 -6.24 6.19
C CYS A 72 0.87 -7.16 5.24
N TYR A 73 0.78 -8.45 5.58
CA TYR A 73 0.08 -9.44 4.76
C TYR A 73 -1.42 -9.19 4.78
N SER A 74 -2.01 -8.91 5.95
CA SER A 74 -3.43 -8.55 6.06
C SER A 74 -3.79 -7.29 5.28
N ASP A 75 -2.91 -6.27 5.25
CA ASP A 75 -3.11 -5.05 4.44
C ASP A 75 -3.02 -5.32 2.92
N LEU A 76 -2.17 -6.26 2.50
CA LEU A 76 -1.93 -6.57 1.08
C LEU A 76 -2.94 -7.56 0.51
N ARG A 77 -3.50 -8.46 1.33
CA ARG A 77 -4.57 -9.38 0.92
C ARG A 77 -5.94 -8.71 0.97
N TRP A 78 -5.97 -7.43 0.62
CA TRP A 78 -7.08 -6.48 0.76
C TRP A 78 -8.43 -7.07 0.38
#